data_AF-A0A2V5H7B0-F1
#
_entry.id   AF-A0A2V5H7B0-F1
#
_cell.length_a   1.000
_cell.length_b   1.000
_cell.length_c   1.000
_cell.angle_alpha   90.00
_cell.angle_beta   90.00
_cell.angle_gamma   90.00
#
_symmetry.space_group_name_H-M   'P 1'
#
loop_
_entity.id
_entity.type
_entity.pdbx_description
1 polymer ?
#
loop_
_entity_poly.entity_id
_entity_poly.type
_entity_poly.pdbx_seq_one_letter_code
_entity_poly.pdbx_strand_id
1 'polypeptide(L)'
;MTRTVLAFLALASFVTAGLTPGNGNSTCAQWCQHQNLDQTCKPLAAKGQGPCYTCGPARKAATQELCSGSCTDTSTDSKNCGSCGAVCPTGSTCSQGVCICTNSGLGLCNETCPSFDSDNNHCGECGNVCPASSTCQAGACVPCASFQPQTTYAVRDLPWGVAVGDFNGDGHLDLAVSNAGNETVSILLGTGLGSFQTQVAYAAGSLPFQIAVGDFNGDGILDLVSGTAANTVSLLLGTGSGSFQPPLQFPVGTGPVAIAVADLNQDGHLDVVTGNQDGNNLSILLGTGEGSFQSQTQYAVVSTPDGVAVGDFDQDGHLDLVVGNEGSNVASVLLGNGDGSLQPQATVPVGSGPYGVTVADFNKDGRPDFAVTNTMDASVSVLFGAGNGTFQPQAVFTVGSYPRAITTGDFNKDGQLDIAVTNDGGASVGILLGTGSGAFLEPAASFAVGNNPTGIAVGDFNGDGYLDLVTTNVVDASVSVLLGRACNT
;
A
#
# COMPACT_ATOMS: atom_id res chain seq x y z
N MET A 1 22.16 39.15 33.93
CA MET A 1 23.41 39.00 33.16
C MET A 1 23.03 38.62 31.73
N THR A 2 22.52 39.55 30.92
CA THR A 2 23.26 40.25 29.85
C THR A 2 24.05 39.31 28.92
N ARG A 3 23.45 38.99 27.77
CA ARG A 3 24.12 38.51 26.54
C ARG A 3 23.63 39.43 25.42
N THR A 4 24.26 40.59 25.21
CA THR A 4 25.39 40.87 24.31
C THR A 4 25.07 40.50 22.86
N VAL A 5 24.53 41.49 22.14
CA VAL A 5 24.41 41.54 20.68
C VAL A 5 25.79 41.85 20.11
N LEU A 6 26.38 40.95 19.33
CA LEU A 6 27.55 41.24 18.50
C LEU A 6 27.05 41.74 17.13
N ALA A 7 27.23 43.03 16.87
CA ALA A 7 27.08 43.62 15.54
C ALA A 7 28.37 43.41 14.75
N PHE A 8 28.30 42.71 13.62
CA PHE A 8 29.38 42.68 12.63
C PHE A 8 29.35 43.98 11.81
N LEU A 9 30.42 44.78 11.92
CA LEU A 9 30.71 45.89 11.01
C LEU A 9 31.14 45.32 9.65
N ALA A 10 30.36 45.56 8.60
CA ALA A 10 30.83 45.49 7.23
C ALA A 10 31.28 46.90 6.80
N LEU A 11 32.58 47.07 6.58
CA LEU A 11 33.14 48.23 5.87
C LEU A 11 32.68 48.18 4.41
N ALA A 12 31.73 49.03 4.04
CA ALA A 12 31.47 49.34 2.64
C ALA A 12 32.49 50.40 2.18
N SER A 13 33.39 49.99 1.28
CA SER A 13 34.23 50.90 0.51
C SER A 13 33.34 51.84 -0.30
N PHE A 14 33.46 53.15 -0.07
CA PHE A 14 32.88 54.17 -0.93
C PHE A 14 33.60 54.14 -2.28
N VAL A 15 33.04 53.42 -3.24
CA VAL A 15 33.23 53.74 -4.65
C VAL A 15 32.35 54.95 -4.92
N THR A 16 32.97 56.11 -5.06
CA THR A 16 32.33 57.28 -5.67
C THR A 16 32.05 56.94 -7.14
N ALA A 17 30.91 56.29 -7.40
CA ALA A 17 30.29 56.38 -8.70
C ALA A 17 29.91 57.85 -8.89
N GLY A 18 30.73 58.57 -9.65
CA GLY A 18 30.34 59.86 -10.19
C GLY A 18 29.05 59.64 -10.97
N LEU A 19 27.92 60.03 -10.37
CA LEU A 19 26.69 60.24 -11.10
C LEU A 19 26.98 61.42 -12.03
N THR A 20 27.38 61.12 -13.26
CA THR A 20 27.13 62.02 -14.37
C THR A 20 25.66 62.43 -14.26
N PRO A 21 25.30 63.72 -14.37
CA PRO A 21 23.91 64.13 -14.47
C PRO A 21 23.36 63.46 -15.73
N GLY A 22 22.71 62.31 -15.55
CA GLY A 22 21.95 61.69 -16.63
C GLY A 22 20.95 62.75 -17.04
N ASN A 23 20.98 63.13 -18.32
CA ASN A 23 19.98 63.99 -18.92
C ASN A 23 18.62 63.55 -18.37
N GLY A 24 18.01 64.40 -17.53
CA GLY A 24 16.67 64.16 -17.04
C GLY A 24 15.84 63.80 -18.26
N ASN A 25 15.17 62.65 -18.21
CA ASN A 25 14.41 62.13 -19.35
C ASN A 25 13.65 63.31 -19.99
N SER A 26 13.88 63.55 -21.29
CA SER A 26 13.42 64.76 -22.00
C SER A 26 11.92 65.01 -21.83
N THR A 27 11.18 63.96 -21.51
CA THR A 27 9.74 63.98 -21.20
C THR A 27 9.40 64.71 -19.89
N CYS A 28 10.24 64.64 -18.84
CA CYS A 28 10.01 65.36 -17.57
C CYS A 28 10.23 66.87 -17.69
N ALA A 29 11.31 67.26 -18.38
CA ALA A 29 11.72 68.65 -18.51
C ALA A 29 10.71 69.47 -19.33
N GLN A 30 10.04 68.84 -20.29
CA GLN A 30 8.94 69.43 -21.06
C GLN A 30 7.63 69.51 -20.26
N TRP A 31 7.41 68.61 -19.29
CA TRP A 31 6.17 68.58 -18.49
C TRP A 31 6.02 69.75 -17.51
N CYS A 32 7.09 70.16 -16.82
CA CYS A 32 7.02 71.31 -15.91
C CYS A 32 6.72 72.64 -16.63
N GLN A 33 6.66 72.66 -17.98
CA GLN A 33 6.40 73.87 -18.76
C GLN A 33 4.90 74.17 -18.98
N HIS A 34 3.97 73.27 -18.66
CA HIS A 34 2.53 73.53 -18.82
C HIS A 34 1.75 73.55 -17.49
N GLN A 35 1.29 74.76 -17.16
CA GLN A 35 0.43 75.18 -16.02
C GLN A 35 1.04 75.07 -14.60
N ASN A 36 1.66 76.17 -14.15
CA ASN A 36 1.86 76.59 -12.74
C ASN A 36 2.36 75.56 -11.69
N LEU A 37 3.23 74.62 -12.06
CA LEU A 37 3.88 73.68 -11.12
C LEU A 37 5.39 73.94 -10.93
N ASP A 38 5.89 75.08 -11.41
CA ASP A 38 7.27 75.23 -11.87
C ASP A 38 8.33 75.40 -10.76
N GLN A 39 7.95 75.81 -9.54
CA GLN A 39 8.92 76.10 -8.46
C GLN A 39 9.33 74.87 -7.64
N THR A 40 8.49 73.84 -7.55
CA THR A 40 8.81 72.56 -6.86
C THR A 40 9.12 71.44 -7.85
N CYS A 41 8.56 71.46 -9.06
CA CYS A 41 8.70 70.42 -10.08
C CYS A 41 10.13 70.27 -10.64
N LYS A 42 10.74 71.36 -11.11
CA LYS A 42 12.08 71.35 -11.74
C LYS A 42 13.21 70.89 -10.79
N PRO A 43 13.28 71.35 -9.52
CA PRO A 43 14.33 70.92 -8.59
C PRO A 43 14.21 69.45 -8.16
N LEU A 44 12.97 68.95 -8.04
CA LEU A 44 12.69 67.54 -7.76
C LEU A 44 13.08 66.67 -8.98
N ALA A 45 12.69 67.08 -10.19
CA ALA A 45 13.01 66.37 -11.43
C ALA A 45 14.54 66.25 -11.67
N ALA A 46 15.31 67.29 -11.35
CA ALA A 46 16.78 67.25 -11.43
C ALA A 46 17.45 66.33 -10.39
N LYS A 47 16.72 65.94 -9.33
CA LYS A 47 17.17 65.04 -8.25
C LYS A 47 16.58 63.64 -8.35
N GLY A 48 15.84 63.31 -9.41
CA GLY A 48 15.18 62.01 -9.55
C GLY A 48 13.92 61.84 -8.68
N GLN A 49 13.32 62.93 -8.19
CA GLN A 49 12.16 62.89 -7.29
C GLN A 49 10.99 63.68 -7.90
N GLY A 50 9.75 63.42 -7.50
CA GLY A 50 8.56 64.19 -7.94
C GLY A 50 7.71 63.56 -9.08
N PRO A 51 6.53 64.14 -9.36
CA PRO A 51 5.48 63.53 -10.20
C PRO A 51 5.89 63.30 -11.67
N CYS A 52 6.96 63.94 -12.13
CA CYS A 52 7.55 63.71 -13.44
C CYS A 52 8.18 62.32 -13.61
N TYR A 53 8.49 61.61 -12.52
CA TYR A 53 9.00 60.23 -12.53
C TYR A 53 7.90 59.17 -12.41
N THR A 54 6.66 59.59 -12.21
CA THR A 54 5.47 58.79 -12.51
C THR A 54 4.93 59.26 -13.87
N CYS A 55 3.85 58.65 -14.35
CA CYS A 55 3.30 58.81 -15.70
C CYS A 55 2.95 60.22 -16.25
N GLY A 56 3.39 61.30 -15.61
CA GLY A 56 3.15 62.67 -16.03
C GLY A 56 1.65 62.98 -16.10
N PRO A 57 1.18 63.79 -17.07
CA PRO A 57 -0.24 64.14 -17.20
C PRO A 57 -1.05 62.99 -17.80
N ALA A 58 -0.38 61.96 -18.34
CA ALA A 58 -0.98 60.75 -18.88
C ALA A 58 -1.34 59.75 -17.78
N ARG A 59 -0.93 60.00 -16.53
CA ARG A 59 -1.33 59.21 -15.36
C ARG A 59 -2.83 59.40 -15.10
N LYS A 60 -3.58 58.33 -15.33
CA LYS A 60 -5.03 58.23 -15.07
C LYS A 60 -5.34 57.56 -13.73
N ALA A 61 -4.40 56.79 -13.18
CA ALA A 61 -4.57 56.08 -11.91
C ALA A 61 -3.28 56.09 -11.07
N ALA A 62 -3.44 55.95 -9.75
CA ALA A 62 -2.32 55.90 -8.82
C ALA A 62 -1.38 54.70 -9.07
N THR A 63 -1.91 53.64 -9.66
CA THR A 63 -1.24 52.38 -10.00
C THR A 63 -0.44 52.43 -11.30
N GLN A 64 -0.43 53.57 -12.01
CA GLN A 64 0.34 53.68 -13.26
C GLN A 64 1.79 54.13 -13.05
N GLU A 65 2.71 53.34 -13.57
CA GLU A 65 4.16 53.57 -13.58
C GLU A 65 4.73 53.60 -15.01
N LEU A 66 5.89 54.23 -15.20
CA LEU A 66 6.55 54.30 -16.51
C LEU A 66 7.40 53.04 -16.73
N CYS A 67 6.87 52.06 -17.44
CA CYS A 67 7.53 50.80 -17.75
C CYS A 67 8.00 50.77 -19.22
N SER A 68 9.32 50.68 -19.44
CA SER A 68 9.93 50.63 -20.78
C SER A 68 9.47 51.75 -21.73
N GLY A 69 9.25 52.96 -21.20
CA GLY A 69 8.85 54.14 -21.98
C GLY A 69 7.34 54.31 -22.18
N SER A 70 6.51 53.39 -21.68
CA SER A 70 5.04 53.47 -21.72
C SER A 70 4.44 53.54 -20.33
N CYS A 71 3.32 54.24 -20.21
CA CYS A 71 2.57 54.32 -18.96
C CYS A 71 1.66 53.14 -18.77
N THR A 72 2.06 52.25 -17.88
CA THR A 72 1.42 50.96 -17.63
C THR A 72 0.78 50.94 -16.25
N ASP A 73 -0.43 50.39 -16.17
CA ASP A 73 -1.10 50.16 -14.89
C ASP A 73 -0.58 48.88 -14.25
N THR A 74 0.29 49.01 -13.24
CA THR A 74 0.91 47.87 -12.57
C THR A 74 -0.09 47.08 -11.72
N SER A 75 -1.33 47.57 -11.56
CA SER A 75 -2.36 46.82 -10.85
C SER A 75 -3.08 45.78 -11.70
N THR A 76 -2.99 45.86 -13.03
CA THR A 76 -3.75 45.02 -13.96
C THR A 76 -2.94 44.49 -15.14
N ASP A 77 -1.78 45.08 -15.46
CA ASP A 77 -0.91 44.58 -16.53
C ASP A 77 -0.11 43.36 -16.06
N SER A 78 -0.40 42.20 -16.65
CA SER A 78 0.29 40.94 -16.38
C SER A 78 1.75 40.91 -16.82
N LYS A 79 2.28 41.93 -17.53
CA LYS A 79 3.72 42.04 -17.84
C LYS A 79 4.47 42.98 -16.89
N ASN A 80 3.75 43.69 -16.02
CA ASN A 80 4.29 44.72 -15.13
C ASN A 80 3.55 44.72 -13.77
N CYS A 81 3.24 43.54 -13.25
CA CYS A 81 2.35 43.39 -12.10
C CYS A 81 3.04 43.76 -10.79
N GLY A 82 2.51 44.77 -10.10
CA GLY A 82 3.08 45.33 -8.87
C GLY A 82 4.33 46.19 -9.09
N SER A 83 5.11 45.93 -10.14
CA SER A 83 6.26 46.73 -10.55
C SER A 83 6.62 46.52 -12.03
N CYS A 84 7.30 47.49 -12.64
CA CYS A 84 7.74 47.37 -14.03
C CYS A 84 8.64 46.15 -14.27
N GLY A 85 8.34 45.36 -15.31
CA GLY A 85 9.08 44.15 -15.68
C GLY A 85 8.76 42.90 -14.85
N ALA A 86 7.94 43.01 -13.81
CA ALA A 86 7.41 41.84 -13.10
C ALA A 86 6.30 41.19 -13.94
N VAL A 87 6.66 40.13 -14.67
CA VAL A 87 5.73 39.39 -15.52
C VAL A 87 5.03 38.33 -14.68
N CYS A 88 3.69 38.32 -14.73
CA CYS A 88 2.89 37.27 -14.14
C CYS A 88 3.15 35.93 -14.85
N PRO A 89 3.30 34.84 -14.10
CA PRO A 89 3.55 33.53 -14.68
C PRO A 89 2.42 33.02 -15.57
N THR A 90 2.74 32.06 -16.43
CA THR A 90 1.78 31.44 -17.34
C THR A 90 0.57 30.90 -16.57
N GLY A 91 -0.65 31.25 -17.00
CA GLY A 91 -1.89 30.87 -16.32
C GLY A 91 -2.31 31.78 -15.16
N SER A 92 -1.65 32.93 -14.99
CA SER A 92 -2.02 33.96 -14.02
C SER A 92 -2.27 35.32 -14.68
N THR A 93 -3.04 36.18 -14.02
CA THR A 93 -3.32 37.57 -14.40
C THR A 93 -2.93 38.50 -13.26
N CYS A 94 -2.70 39.77 -13.58
CA CYS A 94 -2.45 40.76 -12.55
C CYS A 94 -3.77 41.30 -12.00
N SER A 95 -3.93 41.26 -10.67
CA SER A 95 -5.06 41.86 -9.98
C SER A 95 -4.56 42.59 -8.75
N GLN A 96 -4.83 43.89 -8.68
CA GLN A 96 -4.39 44.77 -7.59
C GLN A 96 -2.88 44.76 -7.35
N GLY A 97 -2.10 44.54 -8.43
CA GLY A 97 -0.63 44.54 -8.36
C GLY A 97 -0.03 43.23 -7.87
N VAL A 98 -0.84 42.18 -7.78
CA VAL A 98 -0.41 40.83 -7.41
C VAL A 98 -0.84 39.87 -8.52
N CYS A 99 0.04 38.95 -8.89
CA CYS A 99 -0.32 37.89 -9.82
C CYS A 99 -1.26 36.89 -9.13
N ILE A 100 -2.37 36.58 -9.76
CA ILE A 100 -3.37 35.62 -9.29
C ILE A 100 -3.67 34.62 -10.40
N CYS A 101 -3.92 33.37 -10.06
CA CYS A 101 -4.23 32.36 -11.07
C CYS A 101 -5.58 32.64 -11.73
N THR A 102 -5.67 32.39 -13.05
CA THR A 102 -6.88 32.73 -13.83
C THR A 102 -8.07 31.84 -13.53
N ASN A 103 -7.82 30.62 -13.05
CA ASN A 103 -8.87 29.67 -12.70
C ASN A 103 -9.07 29.66 -11.18
N SER A 104 -10.33 29.68 -10.75
CA SER A 104 -10.70 29.42 -9.37
C SER A 104 -10.24 28.02 -8.94
N GLY A 105 -9.62 27.91 -7.77
CA GLY A 105 -9.08 26.64 -7.24
C GLY A 105 -7.58 26.43 -7.48
N LEU A 106 -6.92 27.35 -8.21
CA LEU A 106 -5.46 27.34 -8.37
C LEU A 106 -4.82 28.39 -7.45
N GLY A 107 -3.69 28.01 -6.85
CA GLY A 107 -2.87 28.90 -6.02
C GLY A 107 -1.58 29.26 -6.72
N LEU A 108 -1.09 30.49 -6.55
CA LEU A 108 0.21 30.88 -7.11
C LEU A 108 1.33 30.25 -6.29
N CYS A 109 2.20 29.46 -6.94
CA CYS A 109 3.32 28.80 -6.29
C CYS A 109 4.52 28.69 -7.24
N ASN A 110 5.68 29.26 -6.87
CA ASN A 110 6.93 29.18 -7.64
C ASN A 110 6.75 29.35 -9.16
N GLU A 111 6.06 30.42 -9.56
CA GLU A 111 5.80 30.77 -10.97
C GLU A 111 4.88 29.79 -11.74
N THR A 112 4.12 28.95 -11.03
CA THR A 112 3.07 28.14 -11.59
C THR A 112 1.76 28.34 -10.83
N CYS A 113 0.68 27.79 -11.38
CA CYS A 113 -0.66 27.82 -10.81
C CYS A 113 -1.15 26.39 -10.56
N PRO A 114 -0.54 25.65 -9.62
CA PRO A 114 -1.02 24.32 -9.25
C PRO A 114 -2.39 24.37 -8.56
N SER A 115 -3.09 23.25 -8.61
CA SER A 115 -4.32 23.04 -7.84
C SER A 115 -3.96 22.65 -6.42
N PHE A 116 -4.29 23.48 -5.43
CA PHE A 116 -4.07 23.07 -4.03
C PHE A 116 -5.02 21.97 -3.59
N ASP A 117 -6.10 21.70 -4.34
CA ASP A 117 -7.05 20.65 -4.00
C ASP A 117 -6.62 19.26 -4.50
N SER A 118 -5.67 19.18 -5.44
CA SER A 118 -5.37 17.92 -6.13
C SER A 118 -3.91 17.75 -6.57
N ASP A 119 -3.06 18.76 -6.44
CA ASP A 119 -1.65 18.65 -6.78
C ASP A 119 -0.86 18.06 -5.61
N ASN A 120 -0.27 16.88 -5.82
CA ASN A 120 0.51 16.17 -4.81
C ASN A 120 1.75 16.94 -4.34
N ASN A 121 2.22 17.94 -5.08
CA ASN A 121 3.38 18.75 -4.70
C ASN A 121 3.00 20.07 -4.01
N HIS A 122 1.71 20.40 -3.96
CA HIS A 122 1.20 21.67 -3.46
C HIS A 122 -0.14 21.51 -2.72
N CYS A 123 -0.31 20.44 -1.96
CA CYS A 123 -1.60 20.07 -1.40
C CYS A 123 -2.01 20.97 -0.23
N GLY A 124 -3.16 21.64 -0.34
CA GLY A 124 -3.67 22.62 0.62
C GLY A 124 -2.90 23.95 0.63
N GLU A 125 -1.58 23.91 0.42
CA GLU A 125 -0.72 25.08 0.33
C GLU A 125 0.51 24.87 -0.56
N CYS A 126 1.11 25.98 -0.99
CA CYS A 126 2.27 25.99 -1.87
C CYS A 126 3.47 25.26 -1.26
N GLY A 127 3.83 24.13 -1.88
CA GLY A 127 5.05 23.36 -1.56
C GLY A 127 4.83 22.29 -0.50
N ASN A 128 3.59 22.10 -0.04
CA ASN A 128 3.24 20.95 0.78
C ASN A 128 3.12 19.69 -0.11
N VAL A 129 4.16 18.85 -0.06
CA VAL A 129 4.24 17.63 -0.86
C VAL A 129 3.63 16.47 -0.07
N CYS A 130 2.66 15.78 -0.67
CA CYS A 130 2.09 14.57 -0.08
C CYS A 130 3.12 13.42 -0.08
N PRO A 131 3.25 12.69 1.04
CA PRO A 131 4.13 11.52 1.11
C PRO A 131 3.67 10.44 0.13
N ALA A 132 4.60 9.52 -0.21
CA ALA A 132 4.36 8.45 -1.18
C ALA A 132 3.19 7.51 -0.83
N SER A 133 2.76 7.48 0.43
CA SER A 133 1.61 6.72 0.94
C SER A 133 0.26 7.42 0.77
N SER A 134 0.23 8.61 0.15
CA SER A 134 -0.98 9.45 0.09
C SER A 134 -1.07 10.23 -1.21
N THR A 135 -2.27 10.72 -1.49
CA THR A 135 -2.56 11.62 -2.63
C THR A 135 -3.31 12.85 -2.15
N CYS A 136 -3.20 13.96 -2.88
CA CYS A 136 -3.89 15.18 -2.57
C CYS A 136 -5.36 15.08 -2.96
N GLN A 137 -6.24 15.18 -1.97
CA GLN A 137 -7.68 15.18 -2.16
C GLN A 137 -8.31 16.29 -1.33
N ALA A 138 -8.94 17.25 -2.02
CA ALA A 138 -9.60 18.41 -1.41
C ALA A 138 -8.70 19.19 -0.43
N GLY A 139 -7.41 19.31 -0.78
CA GLY A 139 -6.43 20.10 -0.02
C GLY A 139 -5.81 19.38 1.17
N ALA A 140 -6.05 18.06 1.32
CA ALA A 140 -5.41 17.23 2.32
C ALA A 140 -4.69 16.04 1.66
N CYS A 141 -3.56 15.64 2.22
CA CYS A 141 -2.91 14.39 1.85
C CYS A 141 -3.66 13.23 2.50
N VAL A 142 -4.37 12.45 1.69
CA VAL A 142 -5.21 11.34 2.11
C VAL A 142 -4.49 10.02 1.78
N PRO A 143 -4.34 9.09 2.75
CA PRO A 143 -3.71 7.80 2.50
C PRO A 143 -4.41 7.01 1.39
N CYS A 144 -3.63 6.29 0.60
CA CYS A 144 -4.17 5.39 -0.42
C CYS A 144 -3.25 4.18 -0.61
N ALA A 145 -3.80 3.11 -1.19
CA ALA A 145 -3.02 2.07 -1.83
C ALA A 145 -2.99 2.33 -3.34
N SER A 146 -1.90 2.00 -4.02
CA SER A 146 -1.77 2.19 -5.47
C SER A 146 -1.04 1.01 -6.09
N PHE A 147 -1.65 0.47 -7.14
CA PHE A 147 -1.10 -0.63 -7.93
C PHE A 147 -1.11 -0.26 -9.41
N GLN A 148 -0.20 -0.84 -10.17
CA GLN A 148 -0.27 -0.87 -11.63
C GLN A 148 -1.49 -1.70 -12.07
N PRO A 149 -2.01 -1.50 -13.30
CA PRO A 149 -3.01 -2.39 -13.86
C PRO A 149 -2.54 -3.85 -13.81
N GLN A 150 -3.47 -4.76 -13.50
CA GLN A 150 -3.14 -6.18 -13.38
C GLN A 150 -2.47 -6.73 -14.65
N THR A 151 -1.47 -7.58 -14.45
CA THR A 151 -0.91 -8.44 -15.49
C THR A 151 -1.38 -9.87 -15.23
N THR A 152 -1.84 -10.57 -16.26
CA THR A 152 -2.42 -11.90 -16.14
C THR A 152 -1.49 -12.97 -16.68
N TYR A 153 -1.31 -14.06 -15.94
CA TYR A 153 -0.55 -15.24 -16.36
C TYR A 153 -1.45 -16.46 -16.38
N ALA A 154 -1.49 -17.17 -17.50
CA ALA A 154 -2.28 -18.40 -17.61
C ALA A 154 -1.62 -19.52 -16.82
N VAL A 155 -2.44 -20.22 -16.03
CA VAL A 155 -2.04 -21.42 -15.28
C VAL A 155 -2.82 -22.65 -15.77
N ARG A 156 -3.04 -23.66 -14.93
CA ARG A 156 -3.86 -24.84 -15.24
C ARG A 156 -5.27 -24.66 -14.67
N ASP A 157 -6.15 -25.63 -14.91
CA ASP A 157 -7.58 -25.50 -14.61
C ASP A 157 -7.86 -25.49 -13.10
N LEU A 158 -8.82 -24.65 -12.70
CA LEU A 158 -9.25 -24.43 -11.30
C LEU A 158 -8.07 -24.11 -10.35
N PRO A 159 -7.32 -23.02 -10.58
CA PRO A 159 -6.28 -22.60 -9.64
C PRO A 159 -6.90 -22.18 -8.31
N TRP A 160 -6.46 -22.74 -7.19
CA TRP A 160 -7.07 -22.51 -5.88
C TRP A 160 -6.17 -21.67 -4.97
N GLY A 161 -5.01 -22.20 -4.60
CA GLY A 161 -4.03 -21.54 -3.75
C GLY A 161 -2.84 -21.01 -4.54
N VAL A 162 -2.20 -19.98 -4.00
CA VAL A 162 -0.91 -19.46 -4.48
C VAL A 162 0.02 -19.29 -3.29
N ALA A 163 1.28 -19.68 -3.47
CA ALA A 163 2.35 -19.39 -2.55
C ALA A 163 3.54 -18.79 -3.30
N VAL A 164 4.40 -18.10 -2.56
CA VAL A 164 5.54 -17.33 -3.07
C VAL A 164 6.81 -17.84 -2.41
N GLY A 165 7.88 -17.98 -3.19
CA GLY A 165 9.19 -18.40 -2.71
C GLY A 165 10.21 -18.36 -3.84
N ASP A 166 11.51 -18.40 -3.52
CA ASP A 166 12.57 -18.58 -4.52
C ASP A 166 12.82 -20.08 -4.71
N PHE A 167 12.18 -20.69 -5.71
CA PHE A 167 12.21 -22.16 -5.91
C PHE A 167 13.42 -22.62 -6.72
N ASN A 168 14.18 -21.69 -7.32
CA ASN A 168 15.36 -21.99 -8.15
C ASN A 168 16.67 -21.39 -7.61
N GLY A 169 16.62 -20.65 -6.50
CA GLY A 169 17.78 -20.05 -5.84
C GLY A 169 18.39 -18.87 -6.59
N ASP A 170 17.64 -18.18 -7.46
CA ASP A 170 18.14 -17.05 -8.24
C ASP A 170 17.98 -15.68 -7.56
N GLY A 171 17.34 -15.65 -6.40
CA GLY A 171 17.08 -14.44 -5.62
C GLY A 171 15.83 -13.67 -6.05
N HIS A 172 15.02 -14.22 -6.94
CA HIS A 172 13.73 -13.65 -7.34
C HIS A 172 12.58 -14.47 -6.78
N LEU A 173 11.51 -13.79 -6.41
CA LEU A 173 10.30 -14.45 -5.95
C LEU A 173 9.57 -15.11 -7.13
N ASP A 174 9.31 -16.39 -6.99
CA ASP A 174 8.53 -17.23 -7.91
C ASP A 174 7.12 -17.48 -7.36
N LEU A 175 6.26 -18.04 -8.19
CA LEU A 175 4.90 -18.47 -7.81
C LEU A 175 4.77 -19.99 -7.88
N ALA A 176 4.14 -20.57 -6.85
CA ALA A 176 3.59 -21.93 -6.88
C ALA A 176 2.06 -21.85 -6.77
N VAL A 177 1.36 -22.39 -7.76
CA VAL A 177 -0.11 -22.32 -7.88
C VAL A 177 -0.70 -23.71 -7.91
N SER A 178 -1.54 -24.07 -6.96
CA SER A 178 -2.25 -25.35 -6.98
C SER A 178 -3.42 -25.29 -7.97
N ASN A 179 -3.54 -26.29 -8.82
CA ASN A 179 -4.57 -26.38 -9.86
C ASN A 179 -5.40 -27.63 -9.62
N ALA A 180 -6.53 -27.46 -8.94
CA ALA A 180 -7.38 -28.55 -8.52
C ALA A 180 -7.86 -29.37 -9.73
N GLY A 181 -8.26 -28.70 -10.83
CA GLY A 181 -8.88 -29.32 -12.00
C GLY A 181 -7.93 -30.17 -12.84
N ASN A 182 -6.61 -30.03 -12.67
CA ASN A 182 -5.62 -30.83 -13.39
C ASN A 182 -4.68 -31.64 -12.47
N GLU A 183 -4.92 -31.67 -11.15
CA GLU A 183 -4.11 -32.47 -10.21
C GLU A 183 -2.62 -32.08 -10.20
N THR A 184 -2.34 -30.79 -10.41
CA THR A 184 -0.98 -30.26 -10.55
C THR A 184 -0.73 -29.02 -9.69
N VAL A 185 0.54 -28.75 -9.42
CA VAL A 185 1.02 -27.42 -9.04
C VAL A 185 1.81 -26.83 -10.20
N SER A 186 1.52 -25.57 -10.53
CA SER A 186 2.21 -24.79 -11.54
C SER A 186 3.27 -23.91 -10.89
N ILE A 187 4.48 -23.95 -11.42
CA ILE A 187 5.60 -23.11 -11.01
C ILE A 187 5.85 -22.06 -12.09
N LEU A 188 5.78 -20.79 -11.71
CA LEU A 188 6.08 -19.66 -12.58
C LEU A 188 7.30 -18.94 -12.01
N LEU A 189 8.44 -19.09 -12.68
CA LEU A 189 9.69 -18.48 -12.21
C LEU A 189 9.67 -16.96 -12.44
N GLY A 190 10.01 -16.21 -11.40
CA GLY A 190 10.15 -14.77 -11.41
C GLY A 190 11.31 -14.32 -12.28
N THR A 191 11.20 -13.11 -12.80
CA THR A 191 12.28 -12.45 -13.57
C THR A 191 12.99 -11.37 -12.77
N GLY A 192 12.52 -11.09 -11.54
CA GLY A 192 12.95 -9.95 -10.72
C GLY A 192 12.47 -8.59 -11.21
N LEU A 193 11.63 -8.54 -12.24
CA LEU A 193 11.08 -7.31 -12.83
C LEU A 193 9.56 -7.22 -12.67
N GLY A 194 8.97 -8.00 -11.77
CA GLY A 194 7.51 -8.13 -11.62
C GLY A 194 6.85 -8.93 -12.74
N SER A 195 7.64 -9.66 -13.53
CA SER A 195 7.13 -10.57 -14.57
C SER A 195 7.55 -12.02 -14.35
N PHE A 196 6.77 -12.96 -14.90
CA PHE A 196 6.97 -14.39 -14.68
C PHE A 196 7.13 -15.15 -15.99
N GLN A 197 7.94 -16.22 -15.94
CA GLN A 197 8.10 -17.16 -17.04
C GLN A 197 6.81 -17.98 -17.26
N THR A 198 6.77 -18.70 -18.38
CA THR A 198 5.68 -19.64 -18.64
C THR A 198 5.69 -20.76 -17.60
N GLN A 199 4.51 -21.08 -17.07
CA GLN A 199 4.36 -22.13 -16.06
C GLN A 199 4.96 -23.48 -16.48
N VAL A 200 5.54 -24.18 -15.52
CA VAL A 200 5.82 -25.62 -15.58
C VAL A 200 4.98 -26.32 -14.53
N ALA A 201 4.25 -27.37 -14.91
CA ALA A 201 3.32 -28.05 -14.02
C ALA A 201 3.89 -29.40 -13.55
N TYR A 202 3.78 -29.68 -12.26
CA TYR A 202 4.18 -30.92 -11.61
C TYR A 202 2.97 -31.61 -10.98
N ALA A 203 2.94 -32.93 -10.99
CA ALA A 203 1.85 -33.68 -10.38
C ALA A 203 1.81 -33.46 -8.86
N ALA A 204 0.63 -33.15 -8.32
CA ALA A 204 0.46 -32.82 -6.91
C ALA A 204 -0.58 -33.70 -6.19
N GLY A 205 -1.18 -34.67 -6.88
CA GLY A 205 -2.24 -35.52 -6.33
C GLY A 205 -3.64 -34.99 -6.63
N SER A 206 -4.68 -35.70 -6.18
CA SER A 206 -6.07 -35.43 -6.57
C SER A 206 -6.61 -34.13 -5.98
N LEU A 207 -7.03 -33.18 -6.82
CA LEU A 207 -7.62 -31.90 -6.42
C LEU A 207 -6.80 -31.18 -5.31
N PRO A 208 -5.57 -30.72 -5.59
CA PRO A 208 -4.80 -29.95 -4.61
C PRO A 208 -5.50 -28.61 -4.32
N PHE A 209 -5.81 -28.35 -3.04
CA PHE A 209 -6.46 -27.11 -2.57
C PHE A 209 -5.42 -26.07 -2.17
N GLN A 210 -5.44 -25.57 -0.94
CA GLN A 210 -4.44 -24.60 -0.51
C GLN A 210 -3.03 -25.23 -0.50
N ILE A 211 -2.04 -24.38 -0.73
CA ILE A 211 -0.63 -24.76 -0.83
C ILE A 211 0.18 -23.95 0.19
N ALA A 212 1.15 -24.59 0.82
CA ALA A 212 2.13 -23.94 1.68
C ALA A 212 3.55 -24.34 1.27
N VAL A 213 4.51 -23.51 1.66
CA VAL A 213 5.93 -23.60 1.30
C VAL A 213 6.75 -23.74 2.57
N GLY A 214 7.81 -24.53 2.51
CA GLY A 214 8.75 -24.71 3.61
C GLY A 214 9.89 -25.64 3.22
N ASP A 215 10.94 -25.74 4.03
CA ASP A 215 11.96 -26.78 3.90
C ASP A 215 11.60 -27.94 4.84
N PHE A 216 11.04 -29.04 4.29
CA PHE A 216 10.54 -30.16 5.10
C PHE A 216 11.58 -31.27 5.28
N ASN A 217 12.74 -31.18 4.62
CA ASN A 217 13.81 -32.17 4.68
C ASN A 217 15.17 -31.60 5.13
N GLY A 218 15.23 -30.32 5.48
CA GLY A 218 16.40 -29.65 6.02
C GLY A 218 17.54 -29.43 5.01
N ASP A 219 17.27 -29.47 3.70
CA ASP A 219 18.31 -29.33 2.67
C ASP A 219 18.53 -27.88 2.19
N GLY A 220 17.74 -26.93 2.70
CA GLY A 220 17.77 -25.51 2.36
C GLY A 220 17.05 -25.16 1.06
N ILE A 221 16.33 -26.10 0.44
CA ILE A 221 15.52 -25.89 -0.75
C ILE A 221 14.04 -25.82 -0.34
N LEU A 222 13.29 -24.93 -0.99
CA LEU A 222 11.87 -24.81 -0.74
C LEU A 222 11.10 -25.98 -1.37
N ASP A 223 10.32 -26.65 -0.54
CA ASP A 223 9.36 -27.70 -0.86
C ASP A 223 7.93 -27.16 -0.81
N LEU A 224 6.97 -28.00 -1.23
CA LEU A 224 5.56 -27.66 -1.26
C LEU A 224 4.70 -28.73 -0.58
N VAL A 225 3.70 -28.28 0.18
CA VAL A 225 2.66 -29.15 0.72
C VAL A 225 1.26 -28.67 0.32
N SER A 226 0.36 -29.61 0.05
CA SER A 226 -1.04 -29.30 -0.24
C SER A 226 -1.99 -30.39 0.27
N GLY A 227 -3.16 -30.00 0.75
CA GLY A 227 -4.26 -30.93 1.04
C GLY A 227 -4.91 -31.42 -0.24
N THR A 228 -5.26 -32.71 -0.30
CA THR A 228 -5.85 -33.35 -1.48
C THR A 228 -7.18 -34.04 -1.17
N ALA A 229 -8.03 -34.19 -2.19
CA ALA A 229 -9.29 -34.92 -2.08
C ALA A 229 -9.12 -36.44 -1.83
N ALA A 230 -7.89 -36.97 -1.83
CA ALA A 230 -7.59 -38.34 -1.41
C ALA A 230 -7.49 -38.49 0.12
N ASN A 231 -7.81 -37.42 0.88
CA ASN A 231 -7.64 -37.35 2.34
C ASN A 231 -6.17 -37.49 2.74
N THR A 232 -5.29 -36.81 2.00
CA THR A 232 -3.85 -36.79 2.25
C THR A 232 -3.31 -35.37 2.17
N VAL A 233 -2.18 -35.15 2.84
CA VAL A 233 -1.23 -34.10 2.47
C VAL A 233 -0.30 -34.67 1.42
N SER A 234 -0.13 -33.93 0.33
CA SER A 234 0.83 -34.19 -0.73
C SER A 234 2.06 -33.31 -0.52
N LEU A 235 3.22 -33.93 -0.30
CA LEU A 235 4.52 -33.26 -0.16
C LEU A 235 5.32 -33.42 -1.46
N LEU A 236 5.70 -32.31 -2.06
CA LEU A 236 6.56 -32.26 -3.25
C LEU A 236 7.91 -31.68 -2.82
N LEU A 237 8.95 -32.52 -2.82
CA LEU A 237 10.29 -32.07 -2.48
C LEU A 237 10.90 -31.30 -3.66
N GLY A 238 11.44 -30.13 -3.37
CA GLY A 238 12.14 -29.26 -4.30
C GLY A 238 13.46 -29.87 -4.76
N THR A 239 13.96 -29.40 -5.89
CA THR A 239 15.28 -29.80 -6.43
C THR A 239 16.25 -28.62 -6.54
N GLY A 240 15.81 -27.42 -6.17
CA GLY A 240 16.60 -26.18 -6.22
C GLY A 240 16.72 -25.57 -7.61
N SER A 241 16.00 -26.10 -8.60
CA SER A 241 15.99 -25.56 -9.98
C SER A 241 14.60 -25.13 -10.46
N GLY A 242 13.65 -24.91 -9.54
CA GLY A 242 12.23 -24.73 -9.88
C GLY A 242 11.53 -26.03 -10.32
N SER A 243 12.12 -27.19 -10.02
CA SER A 243 11.56 -28.51 -10.27
C SER A 243 11.30 -29.29 -8.99
N PHE A 244 10.35 -30.22 -9.05
CA PHE A 244 9.86 -30.98 -7.91
C PHE A 244 9.88 -32.49 -8.17
N GLN A 245 10.20 -33.26 -7.13
CA GLN A 245 10.13 -34.71 -7.12
C GLN A 245 8.66 -35.20 -7.19
N PRO A 246 8.42 -36.48 -7.54
CA PRO A 246 7.09 -37.06 -7.43
C PRO A 246 6.51 -36.91 -6.01
N PRO A 247 5.20 -36.65 -5.87
CA PRO A 247 4.61 -36.32 -4.59
C PRO A 247 4.59 -37.52 -3.63
N LEU A 248 4.92 -37.26 -2.37
CA LEU A 248 4.72 -38.17 -1.24
C LEU A 248 3.36 -37.89 -0.60
N GLN A 249 2.63 -38.93 -0.19
CA GLN A 249 1.25 -38.80 0.31
C GLN A 249 1.15 -39.28 1.76
N PHE A 250 0.63 -38.42 2.64
CA PHE A 250 0.49 -38.70 4.07
C PHE A 250 -0.98 -38.60 4.48
N PRO A 251 -1.59 -39.64 5.10
CA PRO A 251 -3.00 -39.63 5.45
C PRO A 251 -3.36 -38.54 6.47
N VAL A 252 -4.46 -37.82 6.21
CA VAL A 252 -5.07 -36.83 7.10
C VAL A 252 -6.57 -37.10 7.30
N GLY A 253 -7.29 -36.16 7.89
CA GLY A 253 -8.75 -36.19 7.98
C GLY A 253 -9.46 -36.04 6.64
N THR A 254 -10.78 -36.04 6.66
CA THR A 254 -11.60 -36.04 5.44
C THR A 254 -11.77 -34.64 4.84
N GLY A 255 -11.44 -34.47 3.56
CA GLY A 255 -11.58 -33.21 2.83
C GLY A 255 -10.63 -32.10 3.29
N PRO A 256 -9.30 -32.30 3.28
CA PRO A 256 -8.33 -31.27 3.68
C PRO A 256 -8.29 -30.13 2.64
N VAL A 257 -8.81 -28.95 3.00
CA VAL A 257 -8.87 -27.77 2.12
C VAL A 257 -7.95 -26.64 2.57
N ALA A 258 -7.79 -26.48 3.89
CA ALA A 258 -6.89 -25.50 4.50
C ALA A 258 -5.58 -26.16 4.92
N ILE A 259 -4.48 -25.42 4.86
CA ILE A 259 -3.16 -25.89 5.30
C ILE A 259 -2.39 -24.74 5.97
N ALA A 260 -1.71 -25.04 7.08
CA ALA A 260 -0.68 -24.19 7.65
C ALA A 260 0.55 -25.02 8.02
N VAL A 261 1.68 -24.33 8.12
CA VAL A 261 3.00 -24.93 8.36
C VAL A 261 3.70 -24.13 9.44
N ALA A 262 4.20 -24.81 10.46
CA ALA A 262 4.91 -24.23 11.59
C ALA A 262 5.62 -25.32 12.40
N ASP A 263 6.64 -24.98 13.18
CA ASP A 263 7.25 -25.88 14.16
C ASP A 263 6.45 -25.79 15.48
N LEU A 264 5.44 -26.67 15.64
CA LEU A 264 4.48 -26.63 16.75
C LEU A 264 5.04 -27.24 18.05
N ASN A 265 6.09 -28.07 17.93
CA ASN A 265 6.72 -28.77 19.04
C ASN A 265 8.14 -28.26 19.38
N GLN A 266 8.61 -27.23 18.65
CA GLN A 266 9.90 -26.57 18.82
C GLN A 266 11.11 -27.51 18.64
N ASP A 267 10.98 -28.52 17.78
CA ASP A 267 12.08 -29.45 17.49
C ASP A 267 12.98 -29.00 16.32
N GLY A 268 12.62 -27.90 15.65
CA GLY A 268 13.33 -27.35 14.51
C GLY A 268 12.87 -27.90 13.16
N HIS A 269 11.81 -28.71 13.13
CA HIS A 269 11.22 -29.25 11.91
C HIS A 269 9.84 -28.65 11.64
N LEU A 270 9.51 -28.48 10.37
CA LEU A 270 8.20 -27.95 10.00
C LEU A 270 7.12 -29.05 10.13
N ASP A 271 6.10 -28.75 10.91
CA ASP A 271 4.89 -29.53 11.04
C ASP A 271 3.81 -29.03 10.07
N VAL A 272 2.82 -29.89 9.80
CA VAL A 272 1.68 -29.56 8.94
C VAL A 272 0.37 -29.66 9.72
N VAL A 273 -0.45 -28.62 9.57
CA VAL A 273 -1.83 -28.57 10.04
C VAL A 273 -2.77 -28.57 8.84
N THR A 274 -3.74 -29.49 8.80
CA THR A 274 -4.84 -29.43 7.81
C THR A 274 -6.18 -29.11 8.45
N GLY A 275 -6.94 -28.21 7.82
CA GLY A 275 -8.38 -28.06 8.06
C GLY A 275 -9.15 -29.03 7.18
N ASN A 276 -9.80 -30.02 7.80
CA ASN A 276 -10.53 -31.08 7.11
C ASN A 276 -12.03 -30.72 7.07
N GLN A 277 -12.46 -30.10 5.97
CA GLN A 277 -13.77 -29.49 5.78
C GLN A 277 -14.91 -30.49 6.04
N ASP A 278 -14.84 -31.66 5.42
CA ASP A 278 -15.86 -32.71 5.54
C ASP A 278 -15.80 -33.44 6.89
N GLY A 279 -14.61 -33.49 7.50
CA GLY A 279 -14.36 -34.13 8.79
C GLY A 279 -14.71 -33.26 10.01
N ASN A 280 -14.89 -31.95 9.83
CA ASN A 280 -15.03 -30.95 10.91
C ASN A 280 -13.93 -31.06 11.98
N ASN A 281 -12.70 -31.33 11.55
CA ASN A 281 -11.56 -31.48 12.43
C ASN A 281 -10.27 -30.93 11.79
N LEU A 282 -9.26 -30.73 12.62
CA LEU A 282 -7.89 -30.51 12.20
C LEU A 282 -7.12 -31.83 12.21
N SER A 283 -6.10 -31.96 11.35
CA SER A 283 -5.07 -32.99 11.47
C SER A 283 -3.72 -32.31 11.68
N ILE A 284 -2.95 -32.78 12.66
CA ILE A 284 -1.59 -32.32 12.99
C ILE A 284 -0.61 -33.43 12.64
N LEU A 285 0.36 -33.12 11.79
CA LEU A 285 1.38 -34.03 11.30
C LEU A 285 2.74 -33.46 11.69
N LEU A 286 3.36 -34.04 12.70
CA LEU A 286 4.67 -33.57 13.16
C LEU A 286 5.75 -33.97 12.15
N GLY A 287 6.56 -33.01 11.73
CA GLY A 287 7.67 -33.19 10.81
C GLY A 287 8.76 -34.08 11.42
N THR A 288 9.44 -34.85 10.56
CA THR A 288 10.63 -35.59 10.99
C THR A 288 11.93 -34.91 10.57
N GLY A 289 11.85 -33.80 9.83
CA GLY A 289 13.00 -33.10 9.24
C GLY A 289 13.67 -33.83 8.07
N GLU A 290 13.06 -34.90 7.56
CA GLU A 290 13.65 -35.78 6.53
C GLU A 290 12.68 -35.99 5.35
N GLY A 291 11.79 -35.03 5.12
CA GLY A 291 10.75 -35.13 4.08
C GLY A 291 9.66 -36.16 4.40
N SER A 292 9.36 -36.36 5.68
CA SER A 292 8.32 -37.26 6.18
C SER A 292 7.63 -36.68 7.42
N PHE A 293 6.47 -37.24 7.76
CA PHE A 293 5.69 -36.86 8.93
C PHE A 293 5.38 -38.07 9.82
N GLN A 294 5.16 -37.79 11.11
CA GLN A 294 4.57 -38.74 12.04
C GLN A 294 3.09 -38.99 11.71
N SER A 295 2.49 -39.99 12.36
CA SER A 295 1.05 -40.25 12.24
C SER A 295 0.25 -39.05 12.72
N GLN A 296 -0.80 -38.71 11.97
CA GLN A 296 -1.68 -37.60 12.29
C GLN A 296 -2.30 -37.72 13.70
N THR A 297 -2.46 -36.58 14.37
CA THR A 297 -3.36 -36.42 15.52
C THR A 297 -4.51 -35.51 15.12
N GLN A 298 -5.74 -35.84 15.52
CA GLN A 298 -6.93 -35.08 15.11
C GLN A 298 -7.57 -34.30 16.26
N TYR A 299 -8.02 -33.08 15.96
CA TYR A 299 -8.70 -32.20 16.91
C TYR A 299 -10.03 -31.72 16.33
N ALA A 300 -11.14 -31.97 17.02
CA ALA A 300 -12.45 -31.52 16.56
C ALA A 300 -12.55 -29.99 16.65
N VAL A 301 -13.12 -29.37 15.61
CA VAL A 301 -13.49 -27.94 15.58
C VAL A 301 -15.00 -27.81 15.43
N VAL A 302 -15.52 -26.59 15.26
CA VAL A 302 -16.96 -26.36 15.15
C VAL A 302 -17.53 -26.97 13.88
N SER A 303 -17.13 -26.48 12.70
CA SER A 303 -17.59 -27.00 11.41
C SER A 303 -16.78 -26.43 10.24
N THR A 304 -16.59 -27.19 9.17
CA THR A 304 -16.02 -26.77 7.87
C THR A 304 -14.81 -25.82 8.02
N PRO A 305 -13.68 -26.31 8.56
CA PRO A 305 -12.46 -25.51 8.70
C PRO A 305 -11.85 -25.17 7.32
N ASP A 306 -12.12 -23.96 6.82
CA ASP A 306 -11.68 -23.47 5.50
C ASP A 306 -10.44 -22.57 5.57
N GLY A 307 -10.08 -22.08 6.76
CA GLY A 307 -8.86 -21.33 7.00
C GLY A 307 -8.22 -21.73 8.32
N VAL A 308 -6.90 -21.76 8.35
CA VAL A 308 -6.12 -22.03 9.56
C VAL A 308 -4.91 -21.10 9.59
N ALA A 309 -4.63 -20.50 10.74
CA ALA A 309 -3.46 -19.67 10.95
C ALA A 309 -2.84 -19.98 12.32
N VAL A 310 -1.57 -19.63 12.46
CA VAL A 310 -0.74 -19.99 13.62
C VAL A 310 -0.28 -18.71 14.32
N GLY A 311 -0.27 -18.69 15.65
CA GLY A 311 0.20 -17.56 16.46
C GLY A 311 0.28 -17.92 17.95
N ASP A 312 1.02 -17.16 18.74
CA ASP A 312 1.13 -17.34 20.21
C ASP A 312 0.14 -16.38 20.91
N PHE A 313 -1.12 -16.80 21.03
CA PHE A 313 -2.22 -15.93 21.48
C PHE A 313 -2.25 -15.74 23.00
N ASP A 314 -1.58 -16.61 23.76
CA ASP A 314 -1.46 -16.52 25.22
C ASP A 314 -0.07 -16.12 25.74
N GLN A 315 0.88 -15.89 24.82
CA GLN A 315 2.25 -15.44 25.09
C GLN A 315 3.04 -16.39 25.98
N ASP A 316 2.73 -17.68 25.93
CA ASP A 316 3.49 -18.70 26.66
C ASP A 316 4.72 -19.21 25.88
N GLY A 317 4.85 -18.78 24.62
CA GLY A 317 5.93 -19.14 23.72
C GLY A 317 5.64 -20.38 22.87
N HIS A 318 4.47 -21.01 23.02
CA HIS A 318 4.02 -22.12 22.20
C HIS A 318 3.08 -21.63 21.09
N LEU A 319 3.07 -22.34 19.97
CA LEU A 319 2.24 -21.95 18.84
C LEU A 319 0.83 -22.51 19.01
N ASP A 320 -0.14 -21.62 18.91
CA ASP A 320 -1.57 -21.90 18.93
C ASP A 320 -2.15 -21.84 17.52
N LEU A 321 -3.39 -22.29 17.38
CA LEU A 321 -4.14 -22.26 16.12
C LEU A 321 -5.41 -21.43 16.23
N VAL A 322 -5.70 -20.68 15.17
CA VAL A 322 -7.02 -20.08 14.92
C VAL A 322 -7.60 -20.64 13.62
N VAL A 323 -8.91 -20.90 13.61
CA VAL A 323 -9.60 -21.62 12.54
C VAL A 323 -10.85 -20.87 12.10
N GLY A 324 -10.98 -20.62 10.79
CA GLY A 324 -12.20 -20.13 10.16
C GLY A 324 -13.18 -21.27 9.89
N ASN A 325 -14.35 -21.25 10.54
CA ASN A 325 -15.37 -22.29 10.45
C ASN A 325 -16.55 -21.84 9.56
N GLU A 326 -16.46 -22.02 8.24
CA GLU A 326 -17.40 -21.45 7.26
C GLU A 326 -18.89 -21.78 7.53
N GLY A 327 -19.19 -22.95 8.08
CA GLY A 327 -20.54 -23.42 8.40
C GLY A 327 -21.12 -22.82 9.68
N SER A 328 -20.46 -21.80 10.26
CA SER A 328 -20.80 -21.21 11.55
C SER A 328 -20.66 -19.68 11.56
N ASN A 329 -20.77 -19.09 12.76
CA ASN A 329 -20.52 -17.67 13.01
C ASN A 329 -19.43 -17.47 14.09
N VAL A 330 -18.51 -18.44 14.22
CA VAL A 330 -17.43 -18.42 15.21
C VAL A 330 -16.11 -18.86 14.58
N ALA A 331 -15.00 -18.31 15.07
CA ALA A 331 -13.68 -18.89 14.87
C ALA A 331 -13.37 -19.88 16.02
N SER A 332 -12.62 -20.95 15.74
CA SER A 332 -12.09 -21.84 16.79
C SER A 332 -10.68 -21.39 17.14
N VAL A 333 -10.33 -21.34 18.43
CA VAL A 333 -8.96 -21.09 18.91
C VAL A 333 -8.53 -22.29 19.74
N LEU A 334 -7.38 -22.88 19.43
CA LEU A 334 -6.82 -24.04 20.12
C LEU A 334 -5.42 -23.69 20.60
N LEU A 335 -5.23 -23.61 21.92
CA LEU A 335 -3.93 -23.28 22.51
C LEU A 335 -2.98 -24.48 22.44
N GLY A 336 -1.71 -24.24 22.14
CA GLY A 336 -0.66 -25.24 22.07
C GLY A 336 -0.13 -25.61 23.45
N ASN A 337 0.31 -26.86 23.62
CA ASN A 337 1.06 -27.29 24.82
C ASN A 337 2.58 -27.32 24.60
N GLY A 338 3.05 -26.92 23.41
CA GLY A 338 4.47 -26.90 23.05
C GLY A 338 5.09 -28.24 22.66
N ASP A 339 4.33 -29.33 22.67
CA ASP A 339 4.76 -30.67 22.23
C ASP A 339 4.05 -31.13 20.96
N GLY A 340 3.43 -30.18 20.24
CA GLY A 340 2.58 -30.44 19.07
C GLY A 340 1.14 -30.86 19.43
N SER A 341 0.81 -31.03 20.72
CA SER A 341 -0.56 -31.25 21.16
C SER A 341 -1.30 -29.95 21.45
N LEU A 342 -2.62 -29.95 21.25
CA LEU A 342 -3.49 -28.79 21.46
C LEU A 342 -4.48 -29.00 22.62
N GLN A 343 -4.84 -27.91 23.28
CA GLN A 343 -5.92 -27.83 24.25
C GLN A 343 -7.30 -27.90 23.56
N PRO A 344 -8.39 -28.16 24.30
CA PRO A 344 -9.74 -28.08 23.75
C PRO A 344 -10.04 -26.70 23.17
N GLN A 345 -10.76 -26.66 22.05
CA GLN A 345 -11.12 -25.41 21.38
C GLN A 345 -11.90 -24.45 22.29
N ALA A 346 -11.55 -23.16 22.21
CA ALA A 346 -12.41 -22.05 22.57
C ALA A 346 -13.08 -21.49 21.31
N THR A 347 -14.32 -21.00 21.42
CA THR A 347 -15.03 -20.38 20.31
C THR A 347 -15.07 -18.86 20.48
N VAL A 348 -14.76 -18.15 19.42
CA VAL A 348 -14.73 -16.69 19.40
C VAL A 348 -15.76 -16.18 18.39
N PRO A 349 -16.76 -15.38 18.81
CA PRO A 349 -17.78 -14.85 17.90
C PRO A 349 -17.19 -13.93 16.83
N VAL A 350 -17.52 -14.19 15.58
CA VAL A 350 -17.12 -13.40 14.39
C VAL A 350 -18.35 -13.17 13.50
N GLY A 351 -18.17 -12.78 12.24
CA GLY A 351 -19.28 -12.69 11.27
C GLY A 351 -19.71 -14.05 10.73
N SER A 352 -20.62 -14.03 9.76
CA SER A 352 -21.17 -15.24 9.14
C SER A 352 -20.29 -15.79 8.04
N GLY A 353 -20.04 -17.09 8.09
CA GLY A 353 -19.17 -17.77 7.15
C GLY A 353 -17.70 -17.38 7.27
N PRO A 354 -17.08 -17.51 8.45
CA PRO A 354 -15.67 -17.22 8.61
C PRO A 354 -14.84 -18.18 7.74
N TYR A 355 -14.03 -17.63 6.82
CA TYR A 355 -13.31 -18.38 5.79
C TYR A 355 -11.79 -18.31 5.99
N GLY A 356 -11.13 -17.32 5.41
CA GLY A 356 -9.70 -17.10 5.52
C GLY A 356 -9.35 -16.40 6.82
N VAL A 357 -8.21 -16.76 7.42
CA VAL A 357 -7.73 -16.17 8.68
C VAL A 357 -6.28 -15.73 8.51
N THR A 358 -5.92 -14.60 9.13
CA THR A 358 -4.55 -14.12 9.23
C THR A 358 -4.27 -13.61 10.64
N VAL A 359 -3.01 -13.67 11.06
CA VAL A 359 -2.55 -13.29 12.40
C VAL A 359 -1.51 -12.19 12.26
N ALA A 360 -1.66 -11.13 13.04
CA ALA A 360 -0.72 -10.02 13.10
C ALA A 360 -0.98 -9.17 14.35
N ASP A 361 -0.08 -8.25 14.69
CA ASP A 361 -0.32 -7.21 15.71
C ASP A 361 -0.86 -5.95 15.01
N PHE A 362 -2.19 -5.84 14.86
CA PHE A 362 -2.84 -4.77 14.10
C PHE A 362 -2.89 -3.45 14.88
N ASN A 363 -2.75 -3.50 16.20
CA ASN A 363 -2.82 -2.33 17.08
C ASN A 363 -1.46 -1.95 17.72
N LYS A 364 -0.39 -2.69 17.39
CA LYS A 364 0.99 -2.50 17.84
C LYS A 364 1.16 -2.60 19.35
N ASP A 365 0.39 -3.45 20.02
CA ASP A 365 0.47 -3.65 21.47
C ASP A 365 1.37 -4.83 21.89
N GLY A 366 1.93 -5.54 20.92
CA GLY A 366 2.82 -6.67 21.09
C GLY A 366 2.10 -8.01 21.32
N ARG A 367 0.77 -8.06 21.22
CA ARG A 367 -0.01 -9.31 21.28
C ARG A 367 -0.49 -9.72 19.89
N PRO A 368 -0.50 -11.02 19.57
CA PRO A 368 -1.12 -11.48 18.34
C PRO A 368 -2.63 -11.21 18.34
N ASP A 369 -3.07 -10.47 17.34
CA ASP A 369 -4.47 -10.32 16.95
C ASP A 369 -4.76 -11.28 15.78
N PHE A 370 -6.03 -11.42 15.42
CA PHE A 370 -6.37 -12.08 14.16
C PHE A 370 -7.46 -11.33 13.40
N ALA A 371 -7.45 -11.51 12.09
CA ALA A 371 -8.50 -11.06 11.19
C ALA A 371 -9.07 -12.25 10.41
N VAL A 372 -10.39 -12.27 10.23
CA VAL A 372 -11.11 -13.33 9.51
C VAL A 372 -12.08 -12.73 8.49
N THR A 373 -12.10 -13.29 7.29
CA THR A 373 -13.10 -12.94 6.26
C THR A 373 -14.42 -13.64 6.54
N ASN A 374 -15.52 -12.91 6.44
CA ASN A 374 -16.87 -13.44 6.63
C ASN A 374 -17.57 -13.52 5.27
N THR A 375 -17.49 -14.67 4.61
CA THR A 375 -17.88 -14.83 3.21
C THR A 375 -19.36 -14.49 2.96
N MET A 376 -20.22 -14.71 3.97
CA MET A 376 -21.66 -14.47 3.85
C MET A 376 -22.07 -13.03 4.22
N ASP A 377 -21.17 -12.24 4.82
CA ASP A 377 -21.46 -10.87 5.30
C ASP A 377 -20.73 -9.77 4.52
N ALA A 378 -19.90 -10.11 3.53
CA ALA A 378 -19.05 -9.15 2.79
C ALA A 378 -18.20 -8.28 3.73
N SER A 379 -17.64 -8.89 4.78
CA SER A 379 -16.89 -8.19 5.83
C SER A 379 -15.65 -8.94 6.28
N VAL A 380 -14.79 -8.23 7.01
CA VAL A 380 -13.69 -8.79 7.79
C VAL A 380 -13.96 -8.48 9.27
N SER A 381 -13.84 -9.48 10.13
CA SER A 381 -13.79 -9.29 11.58
C SER A 381 -12.34 -9.24 12.04
N VAL A 382 -11.96 -8.21 12.78
CA VAL A 382 -10.64 -8.06 13.42
C VAL A 382 -10.81 -8.17 14.93
N LEU A 383 -10.02 -9.02 15.57
CA LEU A 383 -10.14 -9.36 16.98
C LEU A 383 -8.80 -9.17 17.68
N PHE A 384 -8.78 -8.25 18.65
CA PHE A 384 -7.56 -7.92 19.37
C PHE A 384 -7.27 -8.90 20.51
N GLY A 385 -6.05 -9.43 20.53
CA GLY A 385 -5.60 -10.37 21.56
C GLY A 385 -5.44 -9.70 22.92
N ALA A 386 -5.86 -10.39 23.97
CA ALA A 386 -5.58 -9.97 25.35
C ALA A 386 -4.25 -10.55 25.89
N GLY A 387 -3.58 -11.43 25.12
CA GLY A 387 -2.32 -12.07 25.49
C GLY A 387 -2.47 -13.14 26.56
N ASN A 388 -3.62 -13.81 26.58
CA ASN A 388 -3.94 -14.91 27.48
C ASN A 388 -4.88 -15.93 26.80
N GLY A 389 -4.88 -15.97 25.46
CA GLY A 389 -5.78 -16.79 24.66
C GLY A 389 -7.21 -16.26 24.53
N THR A 390 -7.52 -15.08 25.09
CA THR A 390 -8.82 -14.41 24.93
C THR A 390 -8.73 -13.18 24.04
N PHE A 391 -9.86 -12.78 23.47
CA PHE A 391 -9.94 -11.70 22.49
C PHE A 391 -11.01 -10.67 22.86
N GLN A 392 -10.76 -9.42 22.49
CA GLN A 392 -11.76 -8.35 22.56
C GLN A 392 -12.91 -8.62 21.58
N PRO A 393 -14.09 -7.97 21.79
CA PRO A 393 -15.16 -8.02 20.81
C PRO A 393 -14.69 -7.59 19.41
N GLN A 394 -15.18 -8.27 18.38
CA GLN A 394 -14.83 -8.00 16.99
C GLN A 394 -15.07 -6.55 16.56
N ALA A 395 -14.09 -5.96 15.87
CA ALA A 395 -14.30 -4.83 14.99
C ALA A 395 -14.63 -5.36 13.58
N VAL A 396 -15.60 -4.77 12.90
CA VAL A 396 -16.09 -5.26 11.60
C VAL A 396 -15.90 -4.20 10.54
N PHE A 397 -15.27 -4.59 9.44
CA PHE A 397 -14.91 -3.74 8.31
C PHE A 397 -15.55 -4.27 7.03
N THR A 398 -16.03 -3.38 6.17
CA THR A 398 -16.76 -3.80 4.96
C THR A 398 -15.78 -3.99 3.81
N VAL A 399 -15.92 -5.10 3.09
CA VAL A 399 -15.12 -5.42 1.91
C VAL A 399 -16.05 -5.78 0.73
N GLY A 400 -15.51 -6.39 -0.32
CA GLY A 400 -16.32 -6.84 -1.45
C GLY A 400 -17.13 -8.09 -1.14
N SER A 401 -17.97 -8.52 -2.10
CA SER A 401 -18.84 -9.68 -1.96
C SER A 401 -18.08 -11.01 -1.97
N TYR A 402 -18.49 -11.95 -1.09
CA TYR A 402 -17.87 -13.27 -0.91
C TYR A 402 -16.35 -13.19 -0.68
N PRO A 403 -15.91 -12.49 0.39
CA PRO A 403 -14.48 -12.45 0.73
C PRO A 403 -13.98 -13.85 1.11
N ARG A 404 -12.86 -14.26 0.51
CA ARG A 404 -12.24 -15.58 0.73
C ARG A 404 -10.89 -15.47 1.43
N ALA A 405 -9.80 -15.42 0.66
CA ALA A 405 -8.46 -15.33 1.23
C ALA A 405 -8.16 -13.92 1.75
N ILE A 406 -7.32 -13.87 2.77
CA ILE A 406 -6.90 -12.67 3.50
C ILE A 406 -5.40 -12.74 3.74
N THR A 407 -4.74 -11.60 3.61
CA THR A 407 -3.32 -11.42 3.92
C THR A 407 -3.07 -10.02 4.45
N THR A 408 -1.88 -9.79 4.99
CA THR A 408 -1.49 -8.53 5.63
C THR A 408 -0.16 -8.03 5.10
N GLY A 409 0.03 -6.71 5.11
CA GLY A 409 1.24 -6.06 4.63
C GLY A 409 1.11 -4.56 4.71
N ASP A 410 2.21 -3.82 4.54
CA ASP A 410 2.19 -2.35 4.42
C ASP A 410 2.11 -1.99 2.93
N PHE A 411 0.89 -1.87 2.38
CA PHE A 411 0.66 -1.71 0.95
C PHE A 411 0.84 -0.26 0.46
N ASN A 412 0.95 0.70 1.38
CA ASN A 412 1.20 2.11 1.06
C ASN A 412 2.56 2.64 1.56
N LYS A 413 3.34 1.82 2.28
CA LYS A 413 4.62 2.17 2.92
C LYS A 413 4.51 3.26 4.00
N ASP A 414 3.42 3.26 4.77
CA ASP A 414 3.27 4.19 5.90
C ASP A 414 3.74 3.61 7.25
N GLY A 415 4.21 2.37 7.25
CA GLY A 415 4.69 1.64 8.42
C GLY A 415 3.59 1.01 9.27
N GLN A 416 2.35 0.95 8.77
CA GLN A 416 1.21 0.34 9.44
C GLN A 416 0.78 -0.91 8.66
N LEU A 417 0.24 -1.89 9.38
CA LEU A 417 -0.25 -3.09 8.74
C LEU A 417 -1.64 -2.84 8.16
N ASP A 418 -1.76 -3.13 6.87
CA ASP A 418 -2.99 -3.13 6.11
C ASP A 418 -3.48 -4.58 5.93
N ILE A 419 -4.73 -4.71 5.47
CA ILE A 419 -5.35 -5.99 5.13
C ILE A 419 -5.71 -6.02 3.65
N ALA A 420 -5.34 -7.10 2.95
CA ALA A 420 -5.78 -7.38 1.58
C ALA A 420 -6.68 -8.63 1.55
N VAL A 421 -7.78 -8.54 0.80
CA VAL A 421 -8.81 -9.60 0.72
C VAL A 421 -9.23 -9.86 -0.71
N THR A 422 -9.25 -11.12 -1.15
CA THR A 422 -9.90 -11.50 -2.42
C THR A 422 -11.42 -11.55 -2.25
N ASN A 423 -12.15 -10.88 -3.14
CA ASN A 423 -13.60 -10.87 -3.17
C ASN A 423 -14.10 -11.67 -4.39
N ASP A 424 -14.45 -12.93 -4.15
CA ASP A 424 -14.85 -13.91 -5.18
C ASP A 424 -15.98 -13.35 -6.07
N GLY A 425 -17.05 -12.85 -5.44
CA GLY A 425 -18.23 -12.34 -6.15
C GLY A 425 -18.02 -11.03 -6.89
N GLY A 426 -16.89 -10.35 -6.68
CA GLY A 426 -16.62 -9.02 -7.22
C GLY A 426 -15.43 -8.95 -8.18
N ALA A 427 -14.75 -10.06 -8.48
CA ALA A 427 -13.52 -10.09 -9.28
C ALA A 427 -12.52 -8.99 -8.86
N SER A 428 -12.31 -8.86 -7.54
CA SER A 428 -11.50 -7.78 -6.99
C SER A 428 -10.69 -8.21 -5.76
N VAL A 429 -9.64 -7.43 -5.48
CA VAL A 429 -8.99 -7.39 -4.17
C VAL A 429 -9.42 -6.10 -3.47
N GLY A 430 -9.86 -6.23 -2.22
CA GLY A 430 -10.12 -5.11 -1.32
C GLY A 430 -8.91 -4.86 -0.42
N ILE A 431 -8.51 -3.59 -0.26
CA ILE A 431 -7.44 -3.15 0.64
C ILE A 431 -8.02 -2.25 1.72
N LEU A 432 -7.90 -2.68 2.97
CA LEU A 432 -8.21 -1.90 4.17
C LEU A 432 -6.89 -1.32 4.70
N LEU A 433 -6.72 0.00 4.59
CA LEU A 433 -5.52 0.69 5.08
C LEU A 433 -5.57 0.86 6.59
N GLY A 434 -4.56 0.39 7.29
CA GLY A 434 -4.46 0.43 8.74
C GLY A 434 -4.07 1.82 9.25
N THR A 435 -4.65 2.21 10.39
CA THR A 435 -4.27 3.45 11.11
C THR A 435 -3.31 3.18 12.26
N GLY A 436 -2.75 1.95 12.35
CA GLY A 436 -1.78 1.56 13.36
C GLY A 436 -2.32 1.49 14.80
N SER A 437 -3.59 1.81 15.01
CA SER A 437 -4.30 1.72 16.29
C SER A 437 -5.35 0.61 16.30
N GLY A 438 -5.29 -0.32 15.34
CA GLY A 438 -6.31 -1.34 15.08
C GLY A 438 -7.55 -0.84 14.32
N ALA A 439 -7.63 0.44 13.94
CA ALA A 439 -8.68 0.91 13.03
C ALA A 439 -8.19 0.85 11.57
N PHE A 440 -9.14 0.79 10.64
CA PHE A 440 -8.89 0.78 9.20
C PHE A 440 -9.70 1.86 8.50
N LEU A 441 -9.18 2.39 7.40
CA LEU A 441 -9.86 3.39 6.58
C LEU A 441 -10.97 2.74 5.76
N GLU A 442 -12.11 3.41 5.70
CA GLU A 442 -13.33 2.95 5.02
C GLU A 442 -13.83 4.00 4.01
N PRO A 443 -14.36 3.59 2.85
CA PRO A 443 -14.47 2.21 2.37
C PRO A 443 -13.11 1.62 1.96
N ALA A 444 -12.98 0.29 1.99
CA ALA A 444 -11.83 -0.41 1.41
C ALA A 444 -11.57 0.01 -0.04
N ALA A 445 -10.30 0.25 -0.40
CA ALA A 445 -9.92 0.46 -1.78
C ALA A 445 -10.09 -0.85 -2.57
N SER A 446 -10.58 -0.79 -3.80
CA SER A 446 -10.88 -1.99 -4.59
C SER A 446 -10.11 -1.98 -5.91
N PHE A 447 -9.45 -3.10 -6.20
CA PHE A 447 -8.65 -3.30 -7.40
C PHE A 447 -9.16 -4.51 -8.18
N ALA A 448 -9.38 -4.34 -9.49
CA ALA A 448 -9.89 -5.42 -10.32
C ALA A 448 -8.83 -6.51 -10.56
N VAL A 449 -9.25 -7.76 -10.45
CA VAL A 449 -8.48 -8.98 -10.76
C VAL A 449 -9.28 -9.88 -11.70
N GLY A 450 -8.82 -11.10 -11.97
CA GLY A 450 -9.62 -12.10 -12.71
C GLY A 450 -10.85 -12.58 -11.94
N ASN A 451 -11.68 -13.38 -12.61
CA ASN A 451 -12.95 -13.86 -12.08
C ASN A 451 -12.75 -14.96 -11.01
N ASN A 452 -13.59 -14.90 -9.97
CA ASN A 452 -13.57 -15.79 -8.82
C ASN A 452 -12.19 -15.90 -8.16
N PRO A 453 -11.64 -14.80 -7.63
CA PRO A 453 -10.37 -14.85 -6.94
C PRO A 453 -10.48 -15.62 -5.61
N THR A 454 -9.66 -16.66 -5.41
CA THR A 454 -9.74 -17.54 -4.22
C THR A 454 -8.51 -17.51 -3.31
N GLY A 455 -7.32 -17.33 -3.88
CA GLY A 455 -6.05 -17.24 -3.16
C GLY A 455 -5.43 -15.87 -3.34
N ILE A 456 -4.61 -15.47 -2.36
CA ILE A 456 -3.81 -14.25 -2.41
C ILE A 456 -2.44 -14.51 -1.79
N ALA A 457 -1.41 -13.94 -2.38
CA ALA A 457 -0.08 -13.87 -1.78
C ALA A 457 0.55 -12.50 -2.06
N VAL A 458 1.58 -12.19 -1.26
CA VAL A 458 2.25 -10.88 -1.23
C VAL A 458 3.74 -11.09 -1.39
N GLY A 459 4.41 -10.19 -2.10
CA GLY A 459 5.86 -10.15 -2.24
C GLY A 459 6.29 -8.89 -2.98
N ASP A 460 7.57 -8.53 -2.92
CA ASP A 460 8.14 -7.51 -3.81
C ASP A 460 8.75 -8.24 -5.02
N PHE A 461 7.96 -8.38 -6.10
CA PHE A 461 8.34 -9.18 -7.27
C PHE A 461 9.25 -8.40 -8.23
N ASN A 462 9.40 -7.08 -8.05
CA ASN A 462 10.18 -6.21 -8.93
C ASN A 462 11.35 -5.48 -8.24
N GLY A 463 11.50 -5.63 -6.93
CA GLY A 463 12.58 -5.05 -6.13
C GLY A 463 12.47 -3.54 -5.89
N ASP A 464 11.29 -2.93 -6.04
CA ASP A 464 11.06 -1.49 -5.80
C ASP A 464 10.70 -1.16 -4.34
N GLY A 465 10.61 -2.22 -3.52
CA GLY A 465 10.29 -2.21 -2.10
C GLY A 465 8.81 -2.13 -1.81
N TYR A 466 7.93 -1.84 -2.79
CA TYR A 466 6.47 -1.85 -2.58
C TYR A 466 5.99 -3.30 -2.60
N LEU A 467 5.03 -3.60 -1.73
CA LEU A 467 4.41 -4.92 -1.74
C LEU A 467 3.49 -5.03 -2.95
N ASP A 468 3.71 -6.07 -3.72
CA ASP A 468 2.88 -6.48 -4.83
C ASP A 468 1.90 -7.58 -4.39
N LEU A 469 0.85 -7.77 -5.16
CA LEU A 469 -0.18 -8.77 -4.91
C LEU A 469 -0.27 -9.77 -6.07
N VAL A 470 -0.46 -11.03 -5.74
CA VAL A 470 -0.87 -12.07 -6.68
C VAL A 470 -2.17 -12.73 -6.23
N THR A 471 -3.10 -12.96 -7.15
CA THR A 471 -4.34 -13.72 -6.89
C THR A 471 -4.48 -14.89 -7.85
N THR A 472 -5.07 -15.99 -7.39
CA THR A 472 -5.56 -17.07 -8.28
C THR A 472 -6.99 -16.76 -8.71
N ASN A 473 -7.31 -16.97 -9.98
CA ASN A 473 -8.63 -16.70 -10.56
C ASN A 473 -9.21 -18.01 -11.10
N VAL A 474 -10.11 -18.65 -10.33
CA VAL A 474 -10.57 -20.03 -10.58
C VAL A 474 -11.18 -20.18 -11.97
N VAL A 475 -12.04 -19.24 -12.37
CA VAL A 475 -12.81 -19.31 -13.61
C VAL A 475 -11.95 -19.02 -14.84
N ASP A 476 -10.96 -18.13 -14.69
CA ASP A 476 -10.12 -17.70 -15.80
C ASP A 476 -8.90 -18.61 -16.03
N ALA A 477 -8.69 -19.63 -15.17
CA ALA A 477 -7.49 -20.47 -15.17
C ALA A 477 -6.20 -19.63 -15.22
N SER A 478 -6.14 -18.59 -14.39
CA SER A 478 -5.05 -17.61 -14.41
C SER A 478 -4.66 -17.13 -13.02
N VAL A 479 -3.53 -16.44 -12.93
CA VAL A 479 -3.20 -15.56 -11.81
C VAL A 479 -3.17 -14.10 -12.26
N SER A 480 -3.62 -13.19 -11.39
CA SER A 480 -3.47 -11.73 -11.56
C SER A 480 -2.29 -11.26 -10.74
N VAL A 481 -1.43 -10.42 -11.30
CA VAL A 481 -0.30 -9.78 -10.61
C VAL A 481 -0.50 -8.27 -10.63
N LEU A 482 -0.50 -7.64 -9.46
CA LEU A 482 -0.68 -6.21 -9.25
C LEU A 482 0.59 -5.68 -8.62
N LEU A 483 1.39 -4.93 -9.39
CA LEU A 483 2.63 -4.35 -8.88
C LEU A 483 2.32 -3.08 -8.07
N GLY A 484 2.73 -3.04 -6.82
CA GLY A 484 2.59 -1.91 -5.92
C GLY A 484 3.39 -0.71 -6.40
N ARG A 485 2.97 0.48 -5.98
CA ARG A 485 3.69 1.73 -6.28
C ARG A 485 3.28 2.85 -5.32
N ALA A 486 4.04 3.94 -5.35
CA ALA A 486 3.67 5.16 -4.64
C ALA A 486 2.33 5.72 -5.15
N CYS A 487 1.53 6.25 -4.23
CA CYS A 487 0.27 6.92 -4.51
C CYS A 487 0.40 8.20 -5.32
N ASN A 488 1.49 8.94 -5.11
CA ASN A 488 1.68 10.27 -5.63
C ASN A 488 2.34 10.30 -7.02
N THR A 489 2.30 9.17 -7.76
CA THR A 489 2.98 8.98 -9.06
C THR A 489 2.15 9.30 -10.28
#